data_AF-A0A3C0Y659-F1
#
_entry.id   AF-A0A3C0Y659-F1
#
_cell.length_a   1.000
_cell.length_b   1.000
_cell.length_c   1.000
_cell.angle_alpha   90.00
_cell.angle_beta   90.00
_cell.angle_gamma   90.00
#
_symmetry.space_group_name_H-M   'P 1'
#
loop_
_entity.id
_entity.type
_entity.pdbx_description
1 polymer ?
#
loop_
_entity_poly.entity_id
_entity_poly.type
_entity_poly.pdbx_seq_one_letter_code
_entity_poly.pdbx_strand_id
1 'polypeptide(L)'
;MKRDHFDRPQDLTATQPISHDVLKEKYLKPGESGLEDLYRRVARALASVEPEAERAKHEALFLENLHAGAIGAGRIMSAAGTSIQATLINCFVQ
;
A
#
# COMPACT_ATOMS: atom_id res chain seq x y z
N MET A 1 -12.95 32.55 -8.48
CA MET A 1 -11.86 31.58 -8.71
C MET A 1 -11.79 31.32 -10.21
N LYS A 2 -10.76 31.83 -10.90
CA LYS A 2 -10.60 31.58 -12.34
C LYS A 2 -10.13 30.14 -12.52
N ARG A 3 -10.83 29.35 -13.34
CA ARG A 3 -10.42 27.99 -13.69
C ARG A 3 -9.47 28.12 -14.87
N ASP A 4 -8.22 27.76 -14.66
CA ASP A 4 -7.25 27.68 -15.76
C ASP A 4 -7.63 26.52 -16.68
N HIS A 5 -7.55 26.77 -17.98
CA HIS A 5 -7.76 25.77 -19.01
C HIS A 5 -6.50 24.88 -19.09
N PHE A 6 -6.63 23.62 -18.71
CA PHE A 6 -5.59 22.62 -18.89
C PHE A 6 -5.57 22.11 -20.33
N ASP A 7 -4.79 22.76 -21.20
CA ASP A 7 -4.48 22.27 -22.53
C ASP A 7 -3.42 21.15 -22.49
N ARG A 8 -3.90 19.91 -22.38
CA ARG A 8 -3.39 18.67 -23.00
C ARG A 8 -4.18 17.51 -22.42
N PRO A 9 -4.50 16.45 -23.19
CA PRO A 9 -4.76 15.16 -22.57
C PRO A 9 -3.46 14.77 -21.87
N GLN A 10 -3.39 15.02 -20.56
CA GLN A 10 -2.45 14.30 -19.70
C GLN A 10 -2.64 12.83 -20.03
N ASP A 11 -1.53 12.10 -20.20
CA ASP A 11 -1.62 10.64 -20.21
C ASP A 11 -2.35 10.26 -18.91
N LEU A 12 -3.63 9.91 -19.06
CA LEU A 12 -4.54 9.69 -17.94
C LEU A 12 -4.09 8.48 -17.10
N THR A 13 -3.11 7.73 -17.60
CA THR A 13 -2.52 6.56 -16.94
C THR A 13 -1.19 6.86 -16.25
N ALA A 14 -0.57 8.02 -16.53
CA ALA A 14 0.65 8.42 -15.85
C ALA A 14 0.38 8.74 -14.37
N THR A 15 1.22 8.20 -13.49
CA THR A 15 1.11 8.48 -12.05
C THR A 15 1.31 9.97 -11.79
N GLN A 16 0.40 10.57 -11.02
CA GLN A 16 0.45 11.99 -10.71
C GLN A 16 1.56 12.26 -9.68
N PRO A 17 2.26 13.41 -9.74
CA PRO A 17 3.32 13.75 -8.78
C PRO A 17 2.89 13.64 -7.31
N ILE A 18 1.67 14.11 -7.00
CA ILE A 18 1.11 14.04 -5.64
C ILE A 18 0.98 12.58 -5.13
N SER A 19 0.80 11.60 -6.02
CA SER A 19 0.75 10.19 -5.64
C SER A 19 2.10 9.71 -5.10
N HIS A 20 3.22 10.20 -5.64
CA HIS A 20 4.55 9.89 -5.13
C HIS A 20 4.80 10.54 -3.77
N ASP A 21 4.36 11.78 -3.58
CA ASP A 21 4.51 12.49 -2.30
C ASP A 21 3.69 11.79 -1.22
N VAL A 22 2.42 11.47 -1.51
CA VAL A 22 1.55 10.72 -0.60
C VAL A 22 2.11 9.33 -0.29
N LEU A 23 2.65 8.62 -1.28
CA LEU A 23 3.31 7.33 -1.08
C LEU A 23 4.44 7.44 -0.05
N LYS A 24 5.36 8.39 -0.27
CA LYS A 24 6.54 8.61 0.59
C LYS A 24 6.14 9.03 2.00
N GLU A 25 5.20 9.97 2.12
CA GLU A 25 4.84 10.54 3.42
C GLU A 25 3.95 9.63 4.27
N LYS A 26 3.00 8.92 3.64
CA LYS A 26 1.93 8.21 4.37
C LYS A 26 2.17 6.71 4.48
N TYR A 27 2.89 6.11 3.54
CA TYR A 27 2.94 4.65 3.41
C TYR A 27 4.35 4.10 3.61
N LEU A 28 5.37 4.71 3.00
CA LEU A 28 6.75 4.25 3.17
C LEU A 28 7.22 4.39 4.61
N LYS A 29 8.12 3.48 5.00
CA LYS A 29 8.77 3.39 6.31
C LYS A 29 10.28 3.45 6.15
N PRO A 30 11.05 3.67 7.23
CA PRO A 30 12.50 3.72 7.14
C PRO A 30 13.07 2.47 6.46
N GLY A 31 13.88 2.66 5.42
CA GLY A 31 14.43 1.57 4.61
C GLY A 31 13.60 1.19 3.37
N GLU A 32 12.40 1.75 3.20
CA GLU A 32 11.57 1.54 2.00
C GLU A 32 11.77 2.68 0.99
N SER A 33 11.92 2.32 -0.28
CA SER A 33 12.21 3.25 -1.38
C SER A 33 11.04 3.41 -2.36
N GLY A 34 10.09 2.48 -2.38
CA GLY A 34 8.96 2.52 -3.29
C GLY A 34 7.86 1.49 -3.02
N LEU A 35 6.97 1.35 -4.01
CA LEU A 35 5.79 0.47 -3.94
C LEU A 35 6.15 -1.00 -3.69
N GLU A 36 7.25 -1.48 -4.26
CA GLU A 36 7.66 -2.86 -4.14
C GLU A 36 8.02 -3.24 -2.69
N ASP A 37 8.78 -2.38 -2.00
CA ASP A 37 9.14 -2.58 -0.60
C ASP A 37 7.89 -2.60 0.29
N LEU A 38 6.98 -1.65 0.03
CA LEU A 38 5.67 -1.56 0.67
C LEU A 38 4.86 -2.86 0.47
N TYR A 39 4.75 -3.36 -0.75
CA TYR A 39 3.99 -4.58 -1.05
C TYR A 39 4.59 -5.81 -0.41
N ARG A 40 5.93 -5.96 -0.44
CA ARG A 40 6.61 -7.07 0.24
C ARG A 40 6.37 -7.05 1.74
N ARG A 41 6.49 -5.88 2.38
CA ARG A 41 6.19 -5.74 3.81
C ARG A 41 4.75 -6.14 4.11
N VAL A 42 3.78 -5.61 3.36
CA VAL A 42 2.36 -5.90 3.59
C VAL A 42 2.05 -7.37 3.35
N ALA A 43 2.51 -7.96 2.24
CA ALA A 43 2.30 -9.37 1.93
C ALA A 43 2.86 -10.29 3.02
N ARG A 44 4.09 -10.05 3.47
CA ARG A 44 4.70 -10.79 4.59
C ARG A 44 3.91 -10.62 5.88
N ALA A 45 3.45 -9.41 6.17
CA ALA A 45 2.65 -9.15 7.37
C ALA A 45 1.31 -9.90 7.34
N LEU A 46 0.62 -9.90 6.21
CA LEU A 46 -0.64 -10.63 6.04
C LEU A 46 -0.43 -12.14 6.14
N ALA A 47 0.62 -12.68 5.54
CA ALA A 47 0.94 -14.10 5.63
C ALA A 47 1.41 -14.55 7.02
N SER A 48 1.85 -13.64 7.89
CA SER A 48 2.44 -14.01 9.18
C SER A 48 1.49 -14.71 10.16
N VAL A 49 0.17 -14.53 9.97
CA VAL A 49 -0.85 -15.19 10.80
C VAL A 49 -1.15 -16.63 10.37
N GLU A 50 -0.70 -17.01 9.18
CA GLU A 50 -0.90 -18.36 8.65
C GLU A 50 0.01 -19.38 9.36
N PRO A 51 -0.33 -20.70 9.30
CA PRO A 51 0.55 -21.76 9.78
C PRO A 51 1.93 -21.67 9.13
N GLU A 52 3.00 -21.92 9.91
CA GLU A 52 4.38 -21.71 9.47
C GLU A 52 4.71 -22.38 8.14
N ALA A 53 4.23 -23.61 7.93
CA ALA A 53 4.42 -24.36 6.70
C ALA A 53 3.78 -23.73 5.46
N GLU A 54 2.77 -22.87 5.63
CA GLU A 54 2.04 -22.23 4.54
C GLU A 54 2.40 -20.76 4.32
N ARG A 55 3.09 -20.11 5.28
CA ARG A 55 3.39 -18.67 5.22
C ARG A 55 4.04 -18.24 3.92
N ALA A 56 5.05 -18.99 3.46
CA ALA A 56 5.76 -18.66 2.22
C ALA A 56 4.85 -18.72 0.99
N LYS A 57 3.92 -19.67 0.95
CA LYS A 57 2.92 -19.81 -0.12
C LYS A 57 1.97 -18.61 -0.10
N HIS A 58 1.43 -18.25 1.06
CA HIS A 58 0.48 -17.14 1.17
C HIS A 58 1.14 -15.77 0.97
N GLU A 59 2.38 -15.58 1.41
CA GLU A 59 3.15 -14.35 1.13
C GLU A 59 3.27 -14.11 -0.37
N ALA A 60 3.60 -15.15 -1.15
CA ALA A 60 3.68 -15.07 -2.60
C ALA A 60 2.31 -14.74 -3.23
N LEU A 61 1.23 -15.38 -2.78
CA LEU A 61 -0.13 -15.11 -3.26
C LEU A 61 -0.58 -13.68 -2.95
N PHE A 62 -0.30 -13.16 -1.75
CA PHE A 62 -0.62 -11.79 -1.40
C PHE A 62 0.18 -10.79 -2.25
N LEU A 63 1.48 -11.03 -2.45
CA LEU A 63 2.31 -10.15 -3.28
C LEU A 63 1.81 -10.12 -4.74
N GLU A 64 1.52 -11.27 -5.32
CA GLU A 64 0.95 -11.38 -6.67
C GLU A 64 -0.39 -10.62 -6.77
N ASN A 65 -1.26 -10.75 -5.77
CA ASN A 65 -2.54 -10.06 -5.76
C ASN A 65 -2.39 -8.53 -5.64
N LEU A 66 -1.41 -8.04 -4.86
CA LEU A 66 -1.08 -6.62 -4.78
C LEU A 66 -0.58 -6.08 -6.12
N HIS A 67 0.28 -6.83 -6.82
CA HIS A 67 0.73 -6.47 -8.18
C HIS A 67 -0.39 -6.50 -9.21
N ALA A 68 -1.38 -7.39 -9.04
CA ALA A 68 -2.58 -7.46 -9.86
C ALA A 68 -3.59 -6.31 -9.59
N GLY A 69 -3.32 -5.45 -8.60
CA GLY A 69 -4.10 -4.25 -8.32
C GLY A 69 -5.04 -4.36 -7.11
N ALA A 70 -5.04 -5.48 -6.37
CA ALA A 70 -5.68 -5.51 -5.06
C ALA A 70 -4.93 -4.58 -4.10
N ILE A 71 -5.63 -3.74 -3.35
CA ILE A 71 -4.99 -2.78 -2.43
C ILE A 71 -5.72 -2.80 -1.08
N GLY A 72 -4.94 -2.92 0.00
CA GLY A 72 -5.46 -2.84 1.36
C GLY A 72 -5.91 -1.44 1.74
N ALA A 73 -6.71 -1.33 2.79
CA ALA A 73 -7.10 -0.03 3.35
C ALA A 73 -5.88 0.78 3.84
N GLY A 74 -6.02 2.11 3.93
CA GLY A 74 -4.88 3.00 4.23
C GLY A 74 -4.10 2.64 5.50
N ARG A 75 -4.79 2.20 6.57
CA ARG A 75 -4.14 1.76 7.82
C ARG A 75 -3.36 0.45 7.67
N ILE A 76 -3.86 -0.48 6.86
CA ILE A 76 -3.18 -1.75 6.56
C ILE A 76 -1.92 -1.45 5.76
N MET A 77 -2.05 -0.72 4.64
CA MET A 77 -0.90 -0.40 3.78
C MET A 77 0.17 0.40 4.52
N SER A 78 -0.23 1.32 5.40
CA SER A 78 0.72 2.12 6.17
C SER A 78 1.43 1.33 7.28
N ALA A 79 0.72 0.51 8.07
CA ALA A 79 1.24 0.01 9.35
C ALA A 79 1.48 -1.51 9.43
N ALA A 80 0.89 -2.33 8.54
CA ALA A 80 1.09 -3.78 8.60
C ALA A 80 2.58 -4.15 8.48
N GLY A 81 3.08 -5.04 9.34
CA GLY A 81 4.48 -5.46 9.34
C GLY A 81 5.47 -4.45 9.92
N THR A 82 4.98 -3.38 10.55
CA THR A 82 5.81 -2.39 11.25
C THR A 82 5.75 -2.57 12.77
N SER A 83 6.62 -1.90 13.51
CA SER A 83 6.57 -1.83 14.98
C SER A 83 5.52 -0.83 15.52
N ILE A 84 4.77 -0.17 14.65
CA ILE A 84 3.78 0.84 15.05
C ILE A 84 2.62 0.14 15.75
N GLN A 85 2.40 0.46 17.02
CA GLN A 85 1.23 0.00 17.77
C GLN A 85 0.00 0.83 17.41
N ALA A 86 -0.67 0.46 16.33
CA ALA A 86 -1.93 1.04 15.89
C ALA A 86 -2.90 -0.05 15.46
N THR A 87 -4.21 0.20 15.64
CA THR A 87 -5.21 -0.69 15.05
C THR A 87 -5.19 -0.57 13.52
N LEU A 88 -5.20 -1.71 12.84
CA LEU A 88 -5.30 -1.78 11.38
C LEU A 88 -6.74 -1.57 10.88
N ILE A 89 -7.71 -1.58 11.81
CA ILE A 89 -9.14 -1.37 11.53
C ILE A 89 -9.42 0.13 11.40
N ASN A 90 -10.30 0.49 10.47
CA ASN A 90 -10.71 1.87 10.24
C ASN A 90 -12.22 2.07 10.45
N CYS A 91 -13.05 1.16 9.94
CA CYS A 91 -14.50 1.29 9.99
C CYS A 91 -15.06 0.70 11.30
N PHE A 92 -15.77 1.52 12.07
CA PHE A 92 -16.48 1.12 13.29
C PHE A 92 -17.96 1.47 13.14
N VAL A 93 -18.84 0.56 13.55
CA VAL A 93 -20.30 0.78 13.59
C VAL A 93 -20.77 0.49 15.01
N GLN A 94 -21.66 1.32 15.53
CA GLN A 94 -22.28 1.17 16.86
C GLN A 94 -23.79 1.00 16.71
#